data_AF-A1K188-F1
#
_entry.id   AF-A1K188-F1
#
_cell.length_a   1.000
_cell.length_b   1.000
_cell.length_c   1.000
_cell.angle_alpha   90.00
_cell.angle_beta   90.00
_cell.angle_gamma   90.00
#
_symmetry.space_group_name_H-M   'P 1'
#
loop_
_entity.id
_entity.type
_entity.pdbx_description
1 polymer ?
#
loop_
_entity_poly.entity_id
_entity_poly.type
_entity_poly.pdbx_seq_one_letter_code
_entity_poly.pdbx_strand_id
1 'polypeptide(L)'
;ARSWIEETNQKDLEVIQKMREELLLHNQENEALESWSGDPCMIFPWKGITCDDSTGSSIITKLDLSSNNLKGAIPSIITKMTNLQIL
;
A
#
# COMPACT_ATOMS: atom_id res chain seq x y z
N ALA A 1 -15.45 -19.46 14.12
CA ALA A 1 -16.37 -18.32 13.94
C ALA A 1 -16.02 -17.67 12.61
N ARG A 2 -16.99 -17.44 11.70
CA ARG A 2 -16.76 -16.66 10.46
C ARG A 2 -16.46 -15.20 10.88
N SER A 3 -15.29 -14.64 10.57
CA SER A 3 -14.78 -14.20 9.25
C SER A 3 -15.30 -12.81 8.90
N TRP A 4 -14.83 -11.80 9.64
CA TRP A 4 -14.78 -10.44 9.13
C TRP A 4 -13.48 -10.37 8.33
N ILE A 5 -13.59 -10.09 7.04
CA ILE A 5 -12.40 -9.75 6.28
C ILE A 5 -12.04 -8.34 6.79
N GLU A 6 -10.91 -8.22 7.47
CA GLU A 6 -10.52 -6.98 8.14
C GLU A 6 -10.05 -5.98 7.09
N GLU A 7 -10.80 -4.90 6.88
CA GLU A 7 -10.40 -3.86 5.92
C GLU A 7 -9.06 -3.25 6.32
N THR A 8 -8.35 -2.70 5.32
CA THR A 8 -7.12 -1.97 5.58
C THR A 8 -7.39 -0.83 6.56
N ASN A 9 -6.51 -0.67 7.53
CA ASN A 9 -6.56 0.44 8.47
C ASN A 9 -6.72 1.76 7.71
N GLN A 10 -7.74 2.54 8.07
CA GLN A 10 -8.13 3.75 7.34
C GLN A 10 -6.96 4.73 7.14
N LYS A 11 -6.07 4.84 8.12
CA LYS A 11 -4.90 5.73 8.02
C LYS A 11 -3.88 5.22 7.01
N ASP A 12 -3.62 3.92 6.99
CA ASP A 12 -2.72 3.30 6.01
C ASP A 12 -3.30 3.41 4.60
N LEU A 13 -4.62 3.21 4.45
CA LEU A 13 -5.35 3.37 3.19
C LEU A 13 -5.19 4.79 2.62
N GLU A 14 -5.42 5.83 3.43
CA GLU A 14 -5.26 7.22 3.01
C GLU A 14 -3.81 7.55 2.61
N VAL A 15 -2.83 7.05 3.38
CA VAL A 15 -1.41 7.30 3.11
C VAL A 15 -0.96 6.61 1.83
N ILE A 16 -1.33 5.33 1.63
CA ILE A 16 -0.89 4.57 0.45
C ILE A 16 -1.56 5.06 -0.84
N GLN A 17 -2.82 5.52 -0.76
CA GLN A 17 -3.50 6.15 -1.90
C GLN A 17 -2.82 7.46 -2.31
N LYS A 18 -2.52 8.33 -1.34
CA LYS A 18 -1.81 9.58 -1.62
C LYS A 18 -0.40 9.34 -2.15
N MET A 19 0.32 8.37 -1.59
CA MET A 19 1.63 7.98 -2.09
C MET A 19 1.56 7.52 -3.55
N ARG A 20 0.57 6.67 -3.87
CA ARG A 20 0.34 6.19 -5.24
C ARG A 20 0.09 7.35 -6.21
N GLU A 21 -0.74 8.32 -5.82
CA GLU A 21 -0.99 9.53 -6.63
C GLU A 21 0.28 10.33 -6.88
N GLU A 22 1.10 10.56 -5.84
CA GLU A 22 2.37 11.28 -5.97
C GLU A 22 3.38 10.53 -6.86
N LEU A 23 3.44 9.20 -6.76
CA LEU A 23 4.29 8.38 -7.64
C LEU A 23 3.82 8.44 -9.10
N LEU A 24 2.51 8.42 -9.36
CA LEU A 24 1.95 8.48 -10.70
C LEU A 24 2.30 9.79 -11.44
N LEU A 25 2.58 10.89 -10.74
CA LEU A 25 3.03 12.15 -11.37
C LEU A 25 4.33 12.00 -12.17
N HIS A 26 5.19 11.06 -11.80
CA HIS A 26 6.48 10.80 -12.47
C HIS A 26 6.53 9.43 -13.18
N ASN A 27 5.50 8.60 -13.00
CA ASN A 27 5.43 7.21 -13.41
C ASN A 27 4.11 6.90 -14.12
N GLN A 28 3.72 7.78 -15.03
CA GLN A 28 2.56 7.56 -15.89
C GLN A 28 2.75 6.22 -16.65
N GLU A 29 1.69 5.41 -16.75
CA GLU A 29 1.71 4.09 -17.42
C GLU A 29 2.53 3.02 -16.69
N ASN A 30 2.88 3.23 -15.41
CA ASN A 30 3.52 2.18 -14.62
C ASN A 30 2.52 1.08 -14.25
N GLU A 31 2.69 -0.12 -14.81
CA GLU A 31 1.79 -1.26 -14.62
C GLU A 31 1.50 -1.59 -13.15
N ALA A 32 2.49 -1.49 -12.27
CA ALA A 32 2.30 -1.78 -10.85
C ALA A 32 1.37 -0.74 -10.21
N LEU A 33 1.66 0.55 -10.37
CA LEU A 33 0.82 1.63 -9.83
C LEU A 33 -0.59 1.64 -10.43
N GLU A 34 -0.73 1.32 -11.71
CA GLU A 34 -2.03 1.20 -12.36
C GLU A 34 -2.85 0.01 -11.85
N SER A 35 -2.18 -1.11 -11.52
CA SER A 35 -2.84 -2.30 -10.96
C SER A 35 -3.36 -2.11 -9.53
N TRP A 36 -2.77 -1.19 -8.77
CA TRP A 36 -3.17 -0.88 -7.40
C TRP A 36 -4.58 -0.25 -7.39
N SER A 37 -5.58 -1.07 -7.09
CA SER A 37 -6.99 -0.72 -7.09
C SER A 37 -7.73 -1.47 -5.99
N GLY A 38 -8.81 -0.87 -5.47
CA GLY A 38 -9.54 -1.41 -4.33
C GLY A 38 -8.76 -1.28 -3.01
N ASP A 39 -8.96 -2.24 -2.11
CA ASP A 39 -8.31 -2.26 -0.80
C ASP A 39 -6.96 -3.03 -0.89
N PRO A 40 -5.86 -2.46 -0.37
CA PRO A 40 -4.51 -2.99 -0.57
C PRO A 40 -4.25 -4.34 0.14
N CYS A 41 -5.03 -4.69 1.16
CA CYS A 41 -4.88 -5.92 1.95
C CYS A 41 -5.96 -6.97 1.66
N MET A 42 -7.00 -6.63 0.88
CA MET A 42 -8.26 -7.41 0.84
C MET A 42 -8.58 -8.00 -0.53
N ILE A 43 -9.08 -9.25 -0.52
CA ILE A 43 -9.55 -10.05 -1.68
C ILE A 43 -8.49 -10.27 -2.77
N PHE A 44 -7.98 -9.19 -3.34
CA PHE A 44 -6.87 -9.13 -4.30
C PHE A 44 -5.83 -8.12 -3.78
N PRO A 45 -4.98 -8.53 -2.81
CA PRO A 45 -3.97 -7.64 -2.24
C PRO A 45 -3.04 -7.08 -3.31
N TRP A 46 -2.64 -5.82 -3.13
CA TRP A 46 -1.73 -5.19 -4.08
C TRP A 46 -0.39 -5.89 -4.09
N LYS A 47 0.20 -6.04 -5.29
CA LYS A 47 1.52 -6.63 -5.42
C LYS A 47 2.56 -5.78 -4.67
N GLY A 48 3.37 -6.44 -3.84
CA GLY A 48 4.41 -5.81 -3.04
C GLY A 48 3.96 -5.40 -1.64
N ILE A 49 2.67 -5.51 -1.31
CA ILE A 49 2.15 -5.20 0.03
C ILE A 49 2.09 -6.47 0.89
N THR A 50 2.41 -6.34 2.18
CA THR A 50 2.09 -7.34 3.21
C THR A 50 1.41 -6.65 4.38
N CYS A 51 0.36 -7.30 4.89
CA CYS A 51 -0.47 -6.78 5.97
C CYS A 51 -0.45 -7.70 7.19
N ASP A 52 -0.68 -7.12 8.36
CA ASP A 52 -0.88 -7.80 9.64
C ASP A 52 -2.33 -7.60 10.09
N ASP A 53 -3.05 -8.71 10.23
CA ASP A 53 -4.48 -8.77 10.55
C ASP A 53 -4.72 -9.10 12.03
N SER A 54 -3.70 -8.98 12.89
CA SER A 54 -3.81 -9.34 14.31
C SER A 54 -4.59 -8.33 15.17
N THR A 55 -5.00 -7.19 14.59
CA THR A 55 -5.45 -6.01 15.35
C THR A 55 -6.91 -5.60 15.17
N GLY A 56 -7.75 -6.37 14.46
CA GLY A 56 -9.13 -5.96 14.18
C GLY A 56 -9.27 -5.10 12.90
N SER A 57 -8.13 -4.74 12.29
CA SER A 57 -7.98 -4.13 10.96
C SER A 57 -6.67 -4.65 10.34
N SER A 58 -6.59 -4.73 9.00
CA SER A 58 -5.34 -5.05 8.30
C SER A 58 -4.40 -3.84 8.30
N ILE A 59 -3.22 -3.98 8.91
CA ILE A 59 -2.20 -2.93 8.97
C ILE A 59 -1.09 -3.23 7.98
N ILE A 60 -0.66 -2.27 7.16
CA ILE A 60 0.43 -2.50 6.21
C ILE A 60 1.77 -2.50 6.94
N THR A 61 2.50 -3.61 6.86
CA THR A 61 3.80 -3.80 7.52
C THR A 61 4.96 -3.91 6.53
N LYS A 62 4.69 -4.20 5.25
CA LYS A 62 5.70 -4.19 4.18
C LYS A 62 5.15 -3.52 2.93
N LEU A 63 6.00 -2.71 2.30
CA LEU A 63 5.78 -2.12 0.99
C LEU A 63 7.01 -2.35 0.12
N ASP A 64 6.93 -3.26 -0.85
CA ASP A 64 8.01 -3.55 -1.78
C ASP A 64 7.80 -2.81 -3.10
N LEU A 65 8.60 -1.75 -3.31
CA LEU A 65 8.59 -0.96 -4.54
C LEU A 65 9.63 -1.45 -5.56
N SER A 66 10.45 -2.42 -5.20
CA SER A 66 11.58 -2.86 -6.01
C SER A 66 11.11 -3.48 -7.33
N SER A 67 11.99 -3.48 -8.33
CA SER A 67 11.73 -4.12 -9.63
C SER A 67 10.53 -3.56 -10.43
N ASN A 68 10.02 -2.38 -10.08
CA ASN A 68 8.90 -1.73 -10.77
C ASN A 68 9.33 -0.56 -11.67
N ASN A 69 10.63 -0.34 -11.88
CA ASN A 69 11.19 0.74 -12.72
C ASN A 69 10.65 2.15 -12.37
N LEU A 70 10.38 2.39 -11.08
CA LEU A 70 9.89 3.67 -10.60
C LEU A 70 10.96 4.77 -10.73
N LYS A 71 10.51 5.95 -11.15
CA LYS A 71 11.28 7.18 -11.30
C LYS A 71 10.87 8.19 -10.23
N GLY A 72 11.79 9.08 -9.90
CA GLY A 72 11.58 10.09 -8.87
C GLY A 72 11.90 9.60 -7.47
N ALA A 73 11.55 10.41 -6.47
CA ALA A 73 11.76 10.10 -5.07
C ALA A 73 10.57 9.35 -4.48
N ILE A 74 10.82 8.58 -3.41
CA ILE A 74 9.73 8.01 -2.60
C ILE A 74 9.01 9.17 -1.87
N PRO A 75 7.69 9.31 -2.03
CA PRO A 75 6.89 10.32 -1.35
C PRO A 75 7.09 10.33 0.17
N SER A 76 7.37 11.49 0.75
CA SER A 76 7.59 11.64 2.21
C SER A 76 6.38 11.24 3.07
N ILE A 77 5.19 11.19 2.48
CA ILE A 77 3.95 10.76 3.14
C ILE A 77 4.05 9.34 3.71
N ILE A 78 4.92 8.49 3.14
CA ILE A 78 5.19 7.12 3.61
C ILE A 78 5.57 7.07 5.10
N THR A 79 6.19 8.14 5.63
CA THR A 79 6.57 8.26 7.04
C THR A 79 5.37 8.24 8.00
N LYS A 80 4.15 8.41 7.50
CA LYS A 80 2.91 8.31 8.29
C LYS A 80 2.45 6.86 8.52
N MET A 81 2.97 5.89 7.77
CA MET A 81 2.75 4.45 7.97
C MET A 81 3.65 3.96 9.11
N THR A 82 3.25 4.27 10.34
CA THR A 82 4.07 4.08 11.55
C THR A 82 4.36 2.62 11.88
N ASN A 83 3.60 1.69 11.31
CA ASN A 83 3.78 0.25 11.48
C ASN A 83 4.56 -0.40 10.32
N LEU A 84 5.03 0.40 9.34
CA LEU A 84 5.83 -0.11 8.23
C LEU A 84 7.20 -0.57 8.76
N GLN A 85 7.52 -1.83 8.51
CA GLN A 85 8.76 -2.48 8.97
C GLN A 85 9.74 -2.65 7.82
N ILE A 86 9.24 -2.83 6.60
CA ILE A 86 10.03 -3.09 5.39
C ILE A 86 9.56 -2.17 4.26
N LEU A 87 10.52 -1.50 3.63
CA LEU A 87 10.37 -0.66 2.43
C LEU A 87 11.43 -1.04 1.38
#